data_AF-A0A9W6R9Y7-F1
#
_entry.id   AF-A0A9W6R9Y7-F1
#
_cell.length_a   1.000
_cell.length_b   1.000
_cell.length_c   1.000
_cell.angle_alpha   90.00
_cell.angle_beta   90.00
_cell.angle_gamma   90.00
#
_symmetry.space_group_name_H-M   'P 1'
#
loop_
_entity.id
_entity.type
_entity.pdbx_description
1 polymer ?
#
loop_
_entity_poly.entity_id
_entity_poly.type
_entity_poly.pdbx_seq_one_letter_code
_entity_poly.pdbx_strand_id
1 'polypeptide(L)'
;MPCCHFLHPFVEAVAALDLPPSRIRRILCRVPEGQEQIIALPRARKQVPGRADEARWSLPYVLALQVVRGAVVLDDFVGARSRRTGDGGSDRLGAVAGIRLPGGLPSGH
;
A
#
# COMPACT_ATOMS: atom_id res chain seq x y z
N MET A 1 7.63 -13.17 1.63
CA MET A 1 7.68 -11.69 1.41
C MET A 1 8.22 -10.97 2.65
N PRO A 2 8.98 -9.86 2.50
CA PRO A 2 9.63 -9.15 3.61
C PRO A 2 8.67 -8.22 4.40
N CYS A 3 7.42 -8.63 4.58
CA CYS A 3 6.39 -7.88 5.30
C CYS A 3 5.70 -8.74 6.37
N CYS A 4 4.85 -8.13 7.19
CA CYS A 4 4.05 -8.84 8.19
C CYS A 4 3.25 -9.99 7.55
N HIS A 5 3.16 -11.12 8.25
CA HIS A 5 2.51 -12.34 7.76
C HIS A 5 1.00 -12.20 7.54
N PHE A 6 0.33 -11.28 8.26
CA PHE A 6 -1.08 -10.96 8.02
C PHE A 6 -1.35 -10.43 6.60
N LEU A 7 -0.32 -9.94 5.89
CA LEU A 7 -0.46 -9.37 4.55
C LEU A 7 -0.33 -10.43 3.45
N HIS A 8 0.33 -11.56 3.73
CA HIS A 8 0.73 -12.54 2.70
C HIS A 8 -0.48 -13.09 1.92
N PRO A 9 -1.59 -13.50 2.55
CA PRO A 9 -2.73 -14.05 1.80
C PRO A 9 -3.34 -13.04 0.80
N PHE A 10 -3.36 -11.76 1.15
CA PHE A 10 -3.88 -10.72 0.26
C PHE A 10 -2.94 -10.45 -0.91
N VAL A 11 -1.64 -10.49 -0.68
CA VAL A 11 -0.66 -10.25 -1.73
C VAL A 11 -0.63 -11.40 -2.71
N GLU A 12 -0.66 -12.64 -2.22
CA GLU A 12 -0.75 -13.84 -3.05
C GLU A 12 -2.03 -13.82 -3.91
N ALA A 13 -3.17 -13.46 -3.32
CA ALA A 13 -4.43 -13.34 -4.05
C ALA A 13 -4.36 -12.28 -5.16
N VAL A 14 -3.72 -11.13 -4.91
CA VAL A 14 -3.54 -10.09 -5.93
C VAL A 14 -2.51 -10.49 -6.99
N ALA A 15 -1.44 -11.18 -6.60
CA ALA A 15 -0.42 -11.66 -7.54
C ALA A 15 -0.97 -12.71 -8.52
N ALA A 16 -2.01 -13.44 -8.15
CA ALA A 16 -2.70 -14.38 -9.02
C ALA A 16 -3.65 -13.72 -10.04
N LEU A 17 -3.90 -12.39 -9.93
CA LEU A 17 -4.75 -11.69 -10.88
C LEU A 17 -3.96 -11.35 -12.16
N ASP A 18 -4.44 -11.83 -13.30
CA ASP A 18 -3.93 -11.44 -14.62
C ASP A 18 -4.63 -10.15 -15.10
N LEU A 19 -4.35 -9.03 -14.43
CA LEU A 19 -4.92 -7.72 -14.75
C LEU A 19 -3.85 -6.62 -14.65
N PRO A 20 -3.74 -5.72 -15.66
CA PRO A 20 -2.83 -4.59 -15.55
C PRO A 20 -3.32 -3.59 -14.50
N PRO A 21 -2.42 -2.87 -13.80
CA PRO A 21 -2.78 -1.92 -12.75
C PRO A 21 -3.81 -0.87 -13.17
N SER A 22 -3.77 -0.42 -14.43
CA SER A 22 -4.70 0.56 -15.00
C SER A 22 -6.16 0.09 -15.04
N ARG A 23 -6.42 -1.23 -14.94
CA ARG A 23 -7.76 -1.81 -14.89
C ARG A 23 -8.29 -1.95 -13.45
N ILE A 24 -7.43 -1.78 -12.44
CA ILE A 24 -7.80 -1.95 -11.03
C ILE A 24 -8.33 -0.62 -10.48
N ARG A 25 -9.66 -0.53 -10.32
CA ARG A 25 -10.31 0.67 -9.75
C ARG A 25 -10.34 0.69 -8.22
N ARG A 26 -10.47 -0.49 -7.60
CA ARG A 26 -10.60 -0.66 -6.15
C ARG A 26 -10.25 -2.09 -5.76
N ILE A 27 -9.55 -2.25 -4.65
CA ILE A 27 -9.34 -3.54 -3.98
C ILE A 27 -10.09 -3.50 -2.65
N LEU A 28 -10.94 -4.49 -2.40
CA LEU A 28 -11.65 -4.67 -1.14
C LEU A 28 -11.10 -5.92 -0.46
N CYS A 29 -10.41 -5.73 0.66
CA CYS A 29 -9.87 -6.83 1.47
C CYS A 29 -10.80 -7.09 2.66
N ARG A 30 -11.21 -8.35 2.85
CA ARG A 30 -11.89 -8.79 4.07
C ARG A 30 -10.83 -9.13 5.12
N VAL A 31 -10.67 -8.25 6.09
CA VAL A 31 -9.68 -8.39 7.16
C VAL A 31 -10.36 -9.01 8.38
N PRO A 32 -9.75 -10.01 9.06
CA PRO A 32 -10.26 -10.54 10.31
C PRO A 32 -10.41 -9.44 11.37
N GLU A 33 -11.43 -9.55 12.22
CA GLU A 33 -11.72 -8.58 13.27
C GLU A 33 -10.51 -8.36 14.19
N GLY A 34 -10.23 -7.09 14.50
CA GLY A 34 -9.09 -6.64 15.29
C GLY A 34 -7.78 -6.53 14.50
N GLN A 35 -7.59 -7.32 13.43
CA GLN A 35 -6.38 -7.22 12.61
C GLN A 35 -6.33 -5.92 11.81
N GLU A 36 -7.48 -5.33 11.48
CA GLU A 36 -7.55 -4.07 10.74
C GLU A 36 -6.85 -2.92 11.49
N GLN A 37 -6.84 -2.94 12.83
CA GLN A 37 -6.08 -1.96 13.65
C GLN A 37 -4.57 -2.07 13.45
N ILE A 38 -4.10 -3.27 13.11
CA ILE A 38 -2.67 -3.57 12.93
C ILE A 38 -2.25 -3.21 11.51
N ILE A 39 -3.06 -3.58 10.50
CA ILE A 39 -2.62 -3.56 9.10
C ILE A 39 -3.33 -2.56 8.18
N ALA A 40 -4.53 -2.09 8.53
CA ALA A 40 -5.38 -1.30 7.64
C ALA A 40 -5.72 0.10 8.17
N LEU A 41 -5.69 0.31 9.49
CA LEU A 41 -6.07 1.55 10.15
C LEU A 41 -4.91 2.19 10.94
N PRO A 42 -4.94 3.52 11.16
CA PRO A 42 -5.76 4.51 10.45
C PRO A 42 -5.44 4.56 8.95
N ARG A 43 -6.47 4.61 8.11
CA ARG A 43 -6.33 4.41 6.66
C ARG A 43 -5.34 5.36 6.01
N ALA A 44 -5.39 6.64 6.33
CA ALA A 44 -4.51 7.66 5.74
C ALA A 44 -3.02 7.36 6.00
N ARG A 45 -2.67 6.98 7.24
CA ARG A 45 -1.29 6.62 7.61
C ARG A 45 -0.86 5.31 6.96
N LYS A 46 -1.77 4.34 6.83
CA LYS A 46 -1.46 3.08 6.17
C LYS A 46 -1.27 3.26 4.67
N GLN A 47 -2.02 4.13 4.01
CA GLN A 47 -1.84 4.41 2.57
C GLN A 47 -0.50 5.06 2.25
N VAL A 48 0.00 5.93 3.13
CA VAL A 48 1.31 6.60 2.98
C VAL A 48 2.11 6.46 4.27
N PRO A 49 2.72 5.29 4.53
CA PRO A 49 3.53 5.09 5.74
C PRO A 49 4.71 6.05 5.76
N GLY A 50 4.91 6.75 6.87
CA GLY A 50 5.99 7.72 7.00
C GLY A 50 7.37 7.10 7.22
N ARG A 51 7.42 5.81 7.59
CA ARG A 51 8.64 5.08 7.89
C ARG A 51 8.62 3.66 7.34
N ALA A 52 9.81 3.14 7.06
CA ALA A 52 9.98 1.84 6.41
C ALA A 52 9.62 0.65 7.32
N ASP A 53 9.89 0.77 8.62
CA ASP A 53 9.46 -0.20 9.63
C ASP A 53 7.93 -0.22 9.79
N GLU A 54 7.23 0.90 9.58
CA GLU A 54 5.76 0.93 9.54
C GLU A 54 5.20 0.38 8.22
N ALA A 55 5.88 0.64 7.11
CA ALA A 55 5.45 0.25 5.77
C ALA A 55 5.27 -1.27 5.62
N ARG A 56 6.15 -2.07 6.21
CA ARG A 56 6.05 -3.53 6.21
C ARG A 56 4.85 -4.10 6.98
N TRP A 57 4.11 -3.25 7.71
CA TRP A 57 2.86 -3.57 8.41
C TRP A 57 1.65 -2.87 7.79
N SER A 58 1.75 -2.40 6.55
CA SER A 58 0.65 -1.71 5.89
C SER A 58 0.08 -2.52 4.74
N LEU A 59 -1.14 -3.01 4.91
CA LEU A 59 -1.89 -3.70 3.86
C LEU A 59 -2.03 -2.84 2.58
N PRO A 60 -2.56 -1.60 2.62
CA PRO A 60 -2.74 -0.83 1.39
C PRO A 60 -1.42 -0.47 0.69
N TYR A 61 -0.34 -0.22 1.44
CA TYR A 61 0.97 0.06 0.84
C TYR A 61 1.57 -1.18 0.16
N VAL A 62 1.57 -2.32 0.85
CA VAL A 62 2.14 -3.57 0.33
C VAL A 62 1.34 -4.10 -0.86
N LEU A 63 0.01 -3.98 -0.86
CA LEU A 63 -0.79 -4.32 -2.03
C LEU A 63 -0.50 -3.40 -3.22
N ALA A 64 -0.29 -2.10 -2.98
CA ALA A 64 0.09 -1.19 -4.06
C ALA A 64 1.44 -1.56 -4.69
N LEU A 65 2.43 -1.99 -3.89
CA LEU A 65 3.70 -2.51 -4.41
C LEU A 65 3.47 -3.72 -5.32
N GLN A 66 2.72 -4.73 -4.84
CA GLN A 66 2.43 -5.91 -5.64
C GLN A 66 1.70 -5.56 -6.94
N VAL A 67 0.67 -4.71 -6.88
CA VAL A 67 -0.08 -4.30 -8.06
C VAL A 67 0.83 -3.60 -9.06
N VAL A 68 1.56 -2.57 -8.63
CA VAL A 68 2.30 -1.68 -9.55
C VAL A 68 3.58 -2.31 -10.07
N ARG A 69 4.27 -3.08 -9.23
CA ARG A 69 5.62 -3.62 -9.52
C ARG A 69 5.61 -5.12 -9.78
N GLY A 70 4.54 -5.82 -9.47
CA GLY A 70 4.48 -7.28 -9.54
C GLY A 70 5.29 -7.99 -8.46
N ALA A 71 5.92 -7.27 -7.52
CA ALA A 71 6.76 -7.84 -6.49
C ALA A 71 6.80 -6.97 -5.23
N VAL A 72 7.08 -7.61 -4.10
CA VAL A 72 7.40 -6.97 -2.82
C VAL A 72 8.78 -7.47 -2.36
N VAL A 73 9.77 -6.59 -2.38
CA VAL A 73 11.18 -6.88 -2.11
C VAL A 73 11.67 -6.17 -0.85
N LEU A 74 12.81 -6.60 -0.32
CA LEU A 74 13.35 -6.03 0.93
C LEU A 74 13.60 -4.53 0.79
N ASP A 75 14.04 -4.09 -0.39
CA ASP A 75 14.35 -2.70 -0.67
C ASP A 75 13.13 -1.76 -0.57
N ASP A 76 11.91 -2.30 -0.64
CA ASP A 76 10.68 -1.53 -0.41
C ASP A 76 10.52 -1.05 1.05
N PHE A 77 11.28 -1.65 1.97
CA PHE A 77 11.26 -1.40 3.40
C PHE A 77 12.62 -0.96 3.95
N VAL A 78 13.55 -0.58 3.07
CA VAL A 78 14.80 0.07 3.46
C VAL A 78 14.73 1.54 3.07
N GLY A 79 14.21 2.37 3.99
CA GLY A 79 14.32 3.82 3.91
C GLY A 79 15.65 4.28 4.49
N ALA A 80 16.32 5.23 3.82
CA ALA A 80 17.63 5.75 4.20
C ALA A 80 17.72 6.02 5.72
N ARG A 81 18.70 5.41 6.41
CA ARG A 81 19.26 6.00 7.64
C ARG A 81 19.41 7.49 7.34
N SER A 82 18.79 8.36 8.14
CA SER A 82 18.85 9.83 8.07
C SER A 82 20.08 10.33 7.31
N ARG A 83 19.97 10.47 5.99
CA ARG A 83 21.03 11.06 5.16
C ARG A 83 20.65 12.51 4.96
N ARG A 84 21.54 13.39 5.40
CA ARG A 84 21.56 14.81 5.04
C ARG A 84 21.33 14.92 3.53
N THR A 85 20.45 15.83 3.18
CA THR A 85 19.97 16.24 1.85
C THR A 85 20.90 15.92 0.68
N GLY A 86 20.34 15.27 -0.35
CA GLY A 86 20.89 15.21 -1.70
C GLY A 86 20.79 13.82 -2.32
N ASP A 87 19.73 13.56 -3.07
CA ASP A 87 19.79 13.20 -4.49
C ASP A 87 18.37 12.86 -5.00
N GLY A 88 18.05 13.34 -6.19
CA GLY A 88 16.73 13.33 -6.79
C GLY A 88 16.43 12.00 -7.47
N GLY A 89 15.41 11.30 -6.99
CA GLY A 89 14.88 10.15 -7.71
C GLY A 89 13.73 9.48 -6.95
N SER A 90 12.51 9.57 -7.53
CA SER A 90 11.36 8.67 -7.35
C SER A 90 10.05 9.42 -7.03
N ASP A 91 9.29 9.74 -8.07
CA ASP A 91 7.92 10.27 -7.97
C ASP A 91 6.91 9.37 -8.72
N ARG A 92 6.92 8.06 -8.43
CA ARG A 92 5.92 7.12 -9.00
C ARG A 92 5.11 6.34 -7.97
N LEU A 93 5.53 6.28 -6.70
CA LEU A 93 4.70 5.71 -5.63
C LEU A 93 3.58 6.67 -5.18
N GLY A 94 3.83 7.98 -5.19
CA GLY A 94 2.85 8.99 -4.79
C GLY A 94 1.57 8.96 -5.64
N ALA A 95 1.70 8.66 -6.95
CA ALA A 95 0.58 8.58 -7.88
C ALA A 95 -0.33 7.35 -7.66
N VAL A 96 0.18 6.25 -7.09
CA VAL A 96 -0.61 5.01 -6.87
C VAL A 96 -1.10 4.90 -5.43
N ALA A 97 -0.41 5.51 -4.46
CA ALA A 97 -0.99 5.78 -3.14
C ALA A 97 -2.18 6.77 -3.22
N GLY A 98 -2.26 7.55 -4.30
CA GLY A 98 -3.39 8.39 -4.70
C GLY A 98 -4.51 7.64 -5.42
N ILE A 99 -5.01 6.52 -4.88
CA ILE A 99 -6.33 5.98 -5.28
C ILE A 99 -7.39 7.03 -4.90
N ARG A 100 -7.66 7.97 -5.81
CA ARG A 100 -8.76 8.92 -5.71
C ARG A 100 -10.05 8.14 -5.94
N LEU A 101 -10.79 7.87 -4.87
CA LEU A 101 -12.18 7.44 -4.96
C LEU A 101 -12.98 8.56 -5.64
N PRO A 102 -13.97 8.27 -6.52
CA PRO A 102 -14.94 9.28 -6.91
C PRO A 102 -15.60 9.84 -5.64
N GLY A 103 -15.78 11.17 -5.67
CA GLY A 103 -16.10 12.02 -4.53
C GLY A 103 -17.26 11.57 -3.65
N GLY A 104 -17.30 12.18 -2.47
CA GLY A 104 -18.43 12.07 -1.56
C GLY A 104 -19.76 12.24 -2.28
N LEU A 105 -20.75 11.48 -1.82
CA LEU A 105 -22.14 11.79 -2.09
C LEU A 105 -22.37 13.28 -1.79
N PRO A 106 -23.01 14.05 -2.69
CA PRO A 106 -23.51 15.36 -2.30
C PRO A 106 -24.52 15.15 -1.17
N SER A 107 -24.29 15.82 -0.05
CA SER A 107 -25.30 16.02 0.98
C SER A 107 -26.48 16.74 0.32
N GLY A 108 -27.55 15.99 0.05
CA GLY A 108 -28.82 16.54 -0.41
C GLY A 108 -29.52 17.28 0.72
N HIS A 109 -30.16 18.39 0.33
CA HIS A 109 -30.96 19.33 1.12
C HIS A 109 -32.03 18.69 2.00
#